data_AF-A3A3V8-F1
#
_entry.id   AF-A3A3V8-F1
#
_cell.length_a   1.000
_cell.length_b   1.000
_cell.length_c   1.000
_cell.angle_alpha   90.00
_cell.angle_beta   90.00
_cell.angle_gamma   90.00
#
_symmetry.space_group_name_H-M   'P 1'
#
loop_
_entity.id
_entity.type
_entity.pdbx_description
1 polymer ?
#
loop_
_entity_poly.entity_id
_entity_poly.type
_entity_poly.pdbx_seq_one_letter_code
_entity_poly.pdbx_strand_id
1 'polypeptide(L)'
;MSAVVCGKRSSSIFGDELIPSSPPSPSPPDHHHHPAKRSRCSPARAFDEATHRREALLHHLLSLFPHMDPQLLERALEASGDDIDSAIKSLNELCLESAAVGDSNSVLPAALKLSAEGVVNNGHLDVLTENPHATENFQTNHHGSEWVELFVREMMSASDIDDARARASRALEALEKSIMERAGTEAVHNLHKENVMLKEQLAIYLRENAVLKRAVAIQHERQKEFDERTQEVHSLKQLVLQYQEQIKTLEINNYALRVHLKQAQQNNSMPGRFPPDVF
;
A
#
# COMPACT_ATOMS: atom_id res chain seq x y z
N MET A 1 50.56 14.63 14.28
CA MET A 1 50.72 13.22 13.89
C MET A 1 49.66 12.93 12.84
N SER A 2 50.04 12.50 11.64
CA SER A 2 49.12 12.33 10.50
C SER A 2 48.91 10.85 10.18
N ALA A 3 47.70 10.48 9.80
CA ALA A 3 47.42 9.25 9.07
C ALA A 3 46.20 9.45 8.15
N VAL A 4 46.44 9.84 6.91
CA VAL A 4 45.53 9.59 5.78
C VAL A 4 46.09 8.38 5.05
N VAL A 5 45.27 7.36 4.81
CA VAL A 5 45.67 6.15 4.07
C VAL A 5 45.00 6.13 2.71
N CYS A 6 45.83 5.96 1.67
CA CYS A 6 45.41 5.95 0.27
C CYS A 6 45.06 4.54 -0.26
N GLY A 7 44.24 4.50 -1.32
CA GLY A 7 44.08 3.35 -2.21
C GLY A 7 42.85 3.52 -3.11
N LYS A 8 42.88 3.24 -4.42
CA LYS A 8 43.96 2.69 -5.28
C LYS A 8 43.73 3.11 -6.74
N ARG A 9 44.80 3.15 -7.55
CA ARG A 9 44.77 3.55 -8.98
C ARG A 9 44.47 2.38 -9.92
N SER A 10 44.02 2.69 -11.14
CA SER A 10 44.37 1.99 -12.40
C SER A 10 44.54 3.03 -13.52
N SER A 11 45.34 2.73 -14.57
CA SER A 11 46.02 3.75 -15.38
C SER A 11 46.32 3.34 -16.84
N SER A 12 46.19 4.30 -17.78
CA SER A 12 46.80 4.41 -19.13
C SER A 12 46.50 5.84 -19.68
N ILE A 13 47.30 6.61 -20.45
CA ILE A 13 48.59 6.47 -21.16
C ILE A 13 48.52 5.64 -22.47
N PHE A 14 49.11 6.01 -23.63
CA PHE A 14 49.93 7.15 -24.11
C PHE A 14 49.55 7.42 -25.61
N GLY A 15 49.85 8.58 -26.20
CA GLY A 15 49.80 8.78 -27.67
C GLY A 15 49.62 10.24 -28.11
N ASP A 16 50.53 10.74 -28.96
CA ASP A 16 50.72 12.18 -29.26
C ASP A 16 50.48 12.53 -30.75
N GLU A 17 50.52 13.83 -31.08
CA GLU A 17 50.22 14.54 -32.36
C GLU A 17 50.49 13.85 -33.73
N LEU A 18 49.65 14.17 -34.74
CA LEU A 18 49.99 14.96 -35.96
C LEU A 18 48.85 14.95 -37.03
N ILE A 19 48.70 16.06 -37.78
CA ILE A 19 47.66 16.41 -38.79
C ILE A 19 48.42 16.75 -40.12
N PRO A 20 47.99 16.48 -41.41
CA PRO A 20 46.80 17.11 -42.05
C PRO A 20 46.14 16.54 -43.36
N SER A 21 45.01 17.18 -43.76
CA SER A 21 44.47 17.40 -45.14
C SER A 21 43.46 16.41 -45.81
N SER A 22 42.58 16.96 -46.68
CA SER A 22 41.32 16.41 -47.25
C SER A 22 41.32 16.37 -48.81
N PRO A 23 40.20 16.17 -49.59
CA PRO A 23 38.88 15.49 -49.43
C PRO A 23 38.67 14.45 -50.61
N PRO A 24 37.50 14.14 -51.28
CA PRO A 24 36.05 14.33 -51.04
C PRO A 24 35.13 13.07 -51.33
N SER A 25 33.83 13.34 -51.57
CA SER A 25 32.58 12.59 -51.93
C SER A 25 32.59 11.48 -53.03
N PRO A 26 31.51 10.65 -53.22
CA PRO A 26 30.11 10.75 -52.72
C PRO A 26 29.42 9.46 -52.13
N SER A 27 28.15 9.61 -51.71
CA SER A 27 27.15 8.65 -51.13
C SER A 27 26.51 7.67 -52.15
N PRO A 28 25.56 6.72 -51.84
CA PRO A 28 24.67 6.52 -50.66
C PRO A 28 24.47 5.01 -50.24
N PRO A 29 23.30 4.55 -49.74
CA PRO A 29 22.68 4.74 -48.41
C PRO A 29 22.62 3.43 -47.57
N ASP A 30 22.30 3.50 -46.27
CA ASP A 30 21.25 2.65 -45.68
C ASP A 30 20.88 2.97 -44.22
N HIS A 31 19.71 2.46 -43.83
CA HIS A 31 19.05 2.47 -42.53
C HIS A 31 19.94 2.41 -41.26
N HIS A 32 19.55 3.14 -40.19
CA HIS A 32 19.20 2.56 -38.89
C HIS A 32 18.57 3.59 -37.92
N HIS A 33 17.41 3.26 -37.34
CA HIS A 33 16.77 4.04 -36.28
C HIS A 33 17.36 3.71 -34.90
N HIS A 34 17.77 4.73 -34.14
CA HIS A 34 18.01 4.57 -32.70
C HIS A 34 16.67 4.59 -31.93
N PRO A 35 16.40 3.60 -31.05
CA PRO A 35 15.15 3.58 -30.29
C PRO A 35 15.20 4.53 -29.10
N ALA A 36 14.32 5.53 -29.10
CA ALA A 36 14.00 6.28 -27.90
C ALA A 36 13.34 5.36 -26.85
N LYS A 37 13.75 5.48 -25.58
CA LYS A 37 13.14 4.75 -24.45
C LYS A 37 11.72 5.29 -24.16
N ARG A 38 10.73 4.91 -24.97
CA ARG A 38 9.32 4.97 -24.55
C ARG A 38 9.04 3.79 -23.63
N SER A 39 8.64 4.08 -22.39
CA SER A 39 8.01 3.08 -21.53
C SER A 39 6.75 2.56 -22.22
N ARG A 40 6.74 1.28 -22.60
CA ARG A 40 5.53 0.60 -23.07
C ARG A 40 4.86 0.02 -21.84
N CYS A 41 3.74 0.61 -21.42
CA CYS A 41 2.80 -0.10 -20.55
C CYS A 41 2.23 -1.27 -21.35
N SER A 42 2.60 -2.49 -20.98
CA SER A 42 2.01 -3.71 -21.55
C SER A 42 0.62 -3.92 -20.91
N PRO A 43 -0.47 -3.98 -21.69
CA PRO A 43 -1.82 -4.15 -21.13
C PRO A 43 -2.00 -5.40 -20.27
N ALA A 44 -1.22 -6.46 -20.54
CA ALA A 44 -1.24 -7.72 -19.80
C ALA A 44 -1.06 -7.55 -18.28
N ARG A 45 -0.15 -6.65 -17.83
CA ARG A 45 0.07 -6.47 -16.39
C ARG A 45 -1.05 -5.72 -15.68
N ALA A 46 -1.77 -4.84 -16.39
CA ALA A 46 -2.94 -4.16 -15.81
C ALA A 46 -4.13 -5.12 -15.62
N PHE A 47 -4.22 -6.17 -16.45
CA PHE A 47 -5.26 -7.19 -16.33
C PHE A 47 -5.00 -8.13 -15.15
N ASP A 48 -3.75 -8.63 -15.00
CA ASP A 48 -3.35 -9.42 -13.84
C ASP A 48 -3.52 -8.65 -12.51
N GLU A 49 -3.11 -7.38 -12.45
CA GLU A 49 -3.24 -6.56 -11.23
C GLU A 49 -4.72 -6.38 -10.81
N ALA A 50 -5.62 -6.29 -11.79
CA ALA A 50 -7.06 -6.14 -11.55
C ALA A 50 -7.73 -7.43 -11.05
N THR A 51 -7.37 -8.60 -11.58
CA THR A 51 -7.91 -9.89 -11.11
C THR A 51 -7.45 -10.20 -9.69
N HIS A 52 -6.15 -10.06 -9.39
CA HIS A 52 -5.63 -10.28 -8.04
C HIS A 52 -6.22 -9.29 -7.01
N ARG A 53 -6.44 -8.02 -7.40
CA ARG A 53 -7.15 -7.05 -6.56
C ARG A 53 -8.57 -7.51 -6.25
N ARG A 54 -9.31 -7.97 -7.26
CA ARG A 54 -10.71 -8.42 -7.11
C ARG A 54 -10.82 -9.70 -6.27
N GLU A 55 -9.92 -10.66 -6.47
CA GLU A 55 -9.81 -11.86 -5.64
C GLU A 55 -9.58 -11.50 -4.16
N ALA A 56 -8.70 -10.53 -3.87
CA ALA A 56 -8.47 -10.04 -2.51
C ALA A 56 -9.72 -9.38 -1.89
N LEU A 57 -10.52 -8.65 -2.67
CA LEU A 57 -11.79 -8.06 -2.20
C LEU A 57 -12.84 -9.16 -1.91
N LEU A 58 -12.93 -10.20 -2.75
CA LEU A 58 -13.81 -11.35 -2.50
C LEU A 58 -13.41 -12.14 -1.25
N HIS A 59 -12.12 -12.37 -1.04
CA HIS A 59 -11.63 -12.99 0.20
C HIS A 59 -11.93 -12.15 1.45
N HIS A 60 -11.88 -10.82 1.34
CA HIS A 60 -12.31 -9.95 2.44
C HIS A 60 -13.81 -10.05 2.71
N LEU A 61 -14.66 -10.00 1.68
CA LEU A 61 -16.11 -10.18 1.84
C LEU A 61 -16.47 -11.55 2.43
N LEU A 62 -15.79 -12.64 2.03
CA LEU A 62 -15.97 -13.98 2.61
C LEU A 62 -15.61 -14.03 4.10
N SER A 63 -14.64 -13.23 4.55
CA SER A 63 -14.30 -13.13 5.97
C SER A 63 -15.34 -12.36 6.80
N LEU A 64 -16.05 -11.41 6.18
CA LEU A 64 -17.13 -10.64 6.80
C LEU A 64 -18.48 -11.38 6.78
N PHE A 65 -18.73 -12.21 5.76
CA PHE A 65 -19.97 -12.96 5.58
C PHE A 65 -19.74 -14.47 5.38
N PRO A 66 -19.25 -15.22 6.39
CA PRO A 66 -18.89 -16.64 6.24
C PRO A 66 -20.05 -17.61 5.94
N HIS A 67 -21.29 -17.13 6.02
CA HIS A 67 -22.51 -17.91 5.82
C HIS A 67 -23.24 -17.59 4.50
N MET A 68 -22.69 -16.71 3.67
CA MET A 68 -23.29 -16.28 2.40
C MET A 68 -22.66 -17.00 1.20
N ASP A 69 -23.46 -17.23 0.17
CA ASP A 69 -23.01 -17.88 -1.08
C ASP A 69 -21.95 -17.00 -1.78
N PRO A 70 -20.74 -17.53 -2.07
CA PRO A 70 -19.71 -16.82 -2.83
C PRO A 70 -20.21 -16.20 -4.15
N GLN A 71 -21.20 -16.80 -4.83
CA GLN A 71 -21.76 -16.24 -6.06
C GLN A 71 -22.56 -14.94 -5.83
N LEU A 72 -23.19 -14.80 -4.66
CA LEU A 72 -23.89 -13.56 -4.28
C LEU A 72 -22.89 -12.46 -3.89
N LEU A 73 -21.78 -12.82 -3.24
CA LEU A 73 -20.69 -11.89 -2.93
C LEU A 73 -20.06 -11.34 -4.21
N GLU A 74 -19.82 -12.20 -5.21
CA GLU A 74 -19.28 -11.78 -6.50
C GLU A 74 -20.25 -10.85 -7.26
N ARG A 75 -21.54 -11.20 -7.32
CA ARG A 75 -22.59 -10.36 -7.91
C ARG A 75 -22.70 -8.98 -7.22
N ALA A 76 -22.60 -8.93 -5.90
CA ALA A 76 -22.65 -7.67 -5.15
C ALA A 76 -21.40 -6.79 -5.40
N LEU A 77 -20.22 -7.41 -5.51
CA LEU A 77 -18.97 -6.70 -5.84
C LEU A 77 -18.99 -6.15 -7.28
N GLU A 78 -19.55 -6.91 -8.24
CA GLU A 78 -19.79 -6.43 -9.62
C GLU A 78 -20.76 -5.25 -9.68
N ALA A 79 -21.91 -5.38 -9.02
CA ALA A 79 -22.91 -4.31 -8.97
C ALA A 79 -22.39 -3.04 -8.28
N SER A 80 -21.43 -3.19 -7.37
CA SER A 80 -20.75 -2.11 -6.65
C SER A 80 -19.52 -1.55 -7.38
N GLY A 81 -19.16 -2.08 -8.56
CA GLY A 81 -18.02 -1.58 -9.34
C GLY A 81 -16.65 -1.78 -8.67
N ASP A 82 -16.46 -2.93 -8.01
CA ASP A 82 -15.29 -3.26 -7.17
C ASP A 82 -15.03 -2.27 -6.00
N ASP A 83 -16.07 -1.55 -5.54
CA ASP A 83 -16.08 -0.82 -4.26
C ASP A 83 -16.59 -1.72 -3.13
N ILE A 84 -15.75 -1.90 -2.11
CA ILE A 84 -16.03 -2.83 -1.01
C ILE A 84 -17.02 -2.26 0.00
N ASP A 85 -17.02 -0.94 0.24
CA ASP A 85 -17.93 -0.30 1.19
C ASP A 85 -19.38 -0.32 0.67
N SER A 86 -19.57 -0.17 -0.65
CA SER A 86 -20.88 -0.31 -1.31
C SER A 86 -21.33 -1.78 -1.40
N ALA A 87 -20.39 -2.72 -1.62
CA ALA A 87 -20.70 -4.16 -1.59
C ALA A 87 -21.13 -4.61 -0.18
N ILE A 88 -20.45 -4.16 0.88
CA ILE A 88 -20.82 -4.46 2.27
C ILE A 88 -22.20 -3.89 2.61
N LYS A 89 -22.53 -2.67 2.15
CA LYS A 89 -23.86 -2.07 2.39
C LYS A 89 -24.97 -2.86 1.70
N SER A 90 -24.84 -3.14 0.40
CA SER A 90 -25.85 -3.88 -0.36
C SER A 90 -26.03 -5.32 0.14
N LEU A 91 -24.96 -6.00 0.54
CA LEU A 91 -25.05 -7.32 1.18
C LEU A 91 -25.77 -7.26 2.53
N ASN A 92 -25.49 -6.25 3.38
CA ASN A 92 -26.21 -6.06 4.64
C ASN A 92 -27.70 -5.74 4.41
N GLU A 93 -28.05 -4.89 3.44
CA GLU A 93 -29.43 -4.60 3.06
C GLU A 93 -30.16 -5.88 2.62
N LEU A 94 -29.53 -6.72 1.79
CA LEU A 94 -30.07 -8.00 1.35
C LEU A 94 -30.22 -9.01 2.52
N CYS A 95 -29.32 -9.01 3.49
CA CYS A 95 -29.46 -9.80 4.72
C CYS A 95 -30.65 -9.34 5.57
N LEU A 96 -30.84 -8.02 5.71
CA LEU A 96 -31.93 -7.42 6.48
C LEU A 96 -33.28 -7.62 5.79
N GLU A 97 -33.35 -7.52 4.46
CA GLU A 97 -34.55 -7.78 3.67
C GLU A 97 -34.92 -9.27 3.69
N SER A 98 -33.92 -10.17 3.61
CA SER A 98 -34.13 -11.62 3.80
C SER A 98 -34.68 -11.95 5.20
N ALA A 99 -34.24 -11.25 6.25
CA ALA A 99 -34.80 -11.39 7.59
C ALA A 99 -36.20 -10.77 7.75
N ALA A 100 -36.52 -9.71 6.98
CA ALA A 100 -37.80 -9.01 7.03
C ALA A 100 -38.94 -9.72 6.25
N VAL A 101 -38.61 -10.55 5.25
CA VAL A 101 -39.58 -11.34 4.47
C VAL A 101 -39.91 -12.70 5.12
N GLY A 102 -39.34 -12.98 6.30
CA GLY A 102 -39.49 -14.22 7.05
C GLY A 102 -40.84 -14.45 7.74
N ASP A 103 -41.98 -14.22 7.09
CA ASP A 103 -43.28 -14.70 7.57
C ASP A 103 -44.28 -15.07 6.45
N SER A 104 -44.00 -16.19 5.74
CA SER A 104 -45.03 -17.17 5.33
C SER A 104 -44.46 -18.37 4.57
N ASN A 105 -44.71 -19.57 5.13
CA ASN A 105 -44.82 -20.86 4.45
C ASN A 105 -43.60 -21.48 3.73
N SER A 106 -43.01 -22.45 4.43
CA SER A 106 -42.96 -23.88 4.02
C SER A 106 -42.35 -24.24 2.66
N VAL A 107 -41.24 -25.00 2.70
CA VAL A 107 -41.12 -26.41 2.22
C VAL A 107 -39.64 -26.80 2.18
N LEU A 108 -39.29 -27.92 2.82
CA LEU A 108 -37.99 -28.59 2.65
C LEU A 108 -37.80 -29.05 1.18
N PRO A 109 -36.56 -29.17 0.71
CA PRO A 109 -36.18 -30.51 0.28
C PRO A 109 -34.81 -30.96 0.78
N ALA A 110 -34.78 -32.20 1.26
CA ALA A 110 -33.57 -32.99 1.42
C ALA A 110 -33.17 -33.68 0.09
N ALA A 111 -32.00 -34.34 0.13
CA ALA A 111 -31.31 -34.99 -1.00
C ALA A 111 -30.55 -34.00 -1.91
N LEU A 112 -29.28 -34.24 -2.28
CA LEU A 112 -28.70 -35.55 -2.58
C LEU A 112 -27.46 -35.95 -1.75
N LYS A 113 -27.33 -37.26 -1.54
CA LYS A 113 -26.13 -37.95 -1.05
C LYS A 113 -25.14 -38.17 -2.21
N LEU A 114 -23.85 -38.18 -1.88
CA LEU A 114 -22.84 -39.24 -2.08
C LEU A 114 -21.45 -38.55 -1.89
N SER A 115 -20.34 -39.14 -1.44
CA SER A 115 -19.93 -40.40 -0.80
C SER A 115 -18.47 -40.62 -1.25
N ALA A 116 -17.67 -41.30 -0.42
CA ALA A 116 -16.37 -41.92 -0.72
C ALA A 116 -15.10 -41.03 -0.75
N GLU A 117 -14.24 -41.32 0.23
CA GLU A 117 -12.82 -41.68 0.09
C GLU A 117 -11.86 -40.72 -0.66
N GLY A 118 -10.96 -40.12 0.11
CA GLY A 118 -9.67 -39.62 -0.42
C GLY A 118 -8.56 -40.66 -0.26
N VAL A 119 -7.42 -40.43 -0.94
CA VAL A 119 -6.12 -41.06 -0.65
C VAL A 119 -4.99 -40.15 -1.16
N VAL A 120 -4.11 -39.72 -0.23
CA VAL A 120 -2.63 -39.54 -0.39
C VAL A 120 -2.14 -38.58 -1.50
N ASN A 121 -1.39 -37.50 -1.20
CA ASN A 121 0.01 -37.62 -0.74
C ASN A 121 0.60 -36.39 -0.02
N ASN A 122 1.77 -36.59 0.61
CA ASN A 122 2.36 -35.75 1.65
C ASN A 122 3.14 -34.50 1.17
N GLY A 123 3.23 -33.50 2.06
CA GLY A 123 4.13 -32.34 1.97
C GLY A 123 4.45 -31.76 3.35
N HIS A 124 5.25 -32.46 4.15
CA HIS A 124 5.64 -32.07 5.52
C HIS A 124 6.66 -30.93 5.53
N LEU A 125 6.39 -29.86 6.27
CA LEU A 125 7.40 -29.23 7.12
C LEU A 125 6.77 -28.64 8.37
N ASP A 126 7.28 -29.10 9.51
CA ASP A 126 6.91 -28.69 10.87
C ASP A 126 7.71 -27.46 11.30
N VAL A 127 7.03 -26.41 11.79
CA VAL A 127 7.62 -25.36 12.63
C VAL A 127 6.62 -24.99 13.71
N LEU A 128 6.97 -25.33 14.95
CA LEU A 128 6.23 -24.93 16.15
C LEU A 128 6.01 -23.42 16.21
N THR A 129 4.81 -23.03 16.62
CA THR A 129 4.62 -21.85 17.46
C THR A 129 3.61 -22.22 18.53
N GLU A 130 4.09 -22.32 19.77
CA GLU A 130 3.27 -22.65 20.94
C GLU A 130 2.21 -21.57 21.14
N ASN A 131 0.95 -21.98 21.27
CA ASN A 131 -0.16 -21.10 21.61
C ASN A 131 -0.78 -21.55 22.94
N PRO A 132 -0.39 -20.99 24.10
CA PRO A 132 -0.72 -21.51 25.42
C PRO A 132 -1.99 -20.89 26.03
N HIS A 133 -3.08 -20.74 25.27
CA HIS A 133 -4.37 -20.25 25.80
C HIS A 133 -5.58 -21.05 25.28
N ALA A 134 -5.68 -22.31 25.75
CA ALA A 134 -6.86 -23.16 25.55
C ALA A 134 -7.30 -23.89 26.84
N THR A 135 -6.96 -23.34 28.02
CA THR A 135 -7.07 -24.05 29.31
C THR A 135 -8.09 -23.44 30.29
N GLU A 136 -8.61 -22.24 30.02
CA GLU A 136 -9.51 -21.53 30.96
C GLU A 136 -10.97 -22.07 30.93
N ASN A 137 -11.43 -22.62 29.80
CA ASN A 137 -12.83 -23.04 29.63
C ASN A 137 -13.20 -24.41 30.23
N PHE A 138 -12.26 -25.14 30.85
CA PHE A 138 -12.55 -26.45 31.45
C PHE A 138 -12.91 -26.38 32.94
N GLN A 139 -12.66 -25.27 33.64
CA GLN A 139 -12.87 -25.17 35.09
C GLN A 139 -14.34 -24.93 35.49
N THR A 140 -15.16 -24.35 34.60
CA THR A 140 -16.57 -24.02 34.86
C THR A 140 -17.45 -25.25 35.08
N ASN A 141 -17.14 -26.37 34.42
CA ASN A 141 -17.91 -27.62 34.50
C ASN A 141 -17.76 -28.34 35.85
N HIS A 142 -16.63 -28.17 36.56
CA HIS A 142 -16.40 -28.83 37.84
C HIS A 142 -17.24 -28.21 38.96
N HIS A 143 -17.30 -26.88 39.01
CA HIS A 143 -18.07 -26.13 40.01
C HIS A 143 -19.56 -26.54 40.02
N GLY A 144 -20.18 -26.75 38.85
CA GLY A 144 -21.58 -27.17 38.77
C GLY A 144 -21.85 -28.51 39.45
N SER A 145 -20.97 -29.51 39.25
CA SER A 145 -21.10 -30.83 39.87
C SER A 145 -20.88 -30.78 41.39
N GLU A 146 -19.90 -30.00 41.84
CA GLU A 146 -19.58 -29.83 43.27
C GLU A 146 -20.76 -29.25 44.05
N TRP A 147 -21.43 -28.21 43.52
CA TRP A 147 -22.61 -27.64 44.17
C TRP A 147 -23.81 -28.59 44.19
N VAL A 148 -24.01 -29.41 43.16
CA VAL A 148 -25.06 -30.45 43.16
C VAL A 148 -24.78 -31.50 44.24
N GLU A 149 -23.54 -31.97 44.37
CA GLU A 149 -23.17 -32.94 45.42
C GLU A 149 -23.32 -32.36 46.83
N LEU A 150 -22.89 -31.11 47.06
CA LEU A 150 -23.05 -30.43 48.34
C LEU A 150 -24.53 -30.21 48.70
N PHE A 151 -25.35 -29.80 47.72
CA PHE A 151 -26.78 -29.58 47.91
C PHE A 151 -27.53 -30.88 48.25
N VAL A 152 -27.27 -31.97 47.51
CA VAL A 152 -27.86 -33.28 47.80
C VAL A 152 -27.41 -33.80 49.16
N ARG A 153 -26.13 -33.63 49.52
CA ARG A 153 -25.56 -34.05 50.82
C ARG A 153 -26.20 -33.32 52.00
N GLU A 154 -26.40 -32.00 51.90
CA GLU A 154 -27.10 -31.23 52.93
C GLU A 154 -28.56 -31.66 53.09
N MET A 155 -29.30 -31.84 51.98
CA MET A 155 -30.69 -32.32 52.04
C MET A 155 -30.80 -33.73 52.63
N MET A 156 -29.88 -34.64 52.29
CA MET A 156 -29.84 -36.00 52.87
C MET A 156 -29.52 -36.03 54.37
N SER A 157 -28.98 -34.94 54.92
CA SER A 157 -28.69 -34.79 56.36
C SER A 157 -29.82 -34.15 57.16
N ALA A 158 -30.91 -33.73 56.50
CA ALA A 158 -32.01 -33.03 57.15
C ALA A 158 -32.82 -33.96 58.08
N SER A 159 -33.26 -33.42 59.22
CA SER A 159 -34.04 -34.19 60.21
C SER A 159 -35.54 -34.25 59.88
N ASP A 160 -36.06 -33.25 59.17
CA ASP A 160 -37.44 -33.16 58.69
C ASP A 160 -37.51 -32.31 57.39
N ILE A 161 -38.72 -32.15 56.85
CA ILE A 161 -38.96 -31.45 55.58
C ILE A 161 -38.77 -29.93 55.66
N ASP A 162 -38.91 -29.33 56.85
CA ASP A 162 -38.74 -27.89 57.04
C ASP A 162 -37.26 -27.54 57.30
N ASP A 163 -36.51 -28.41 57.98
CA ASP A 163 -35.03 -28.39 58.03
C ASP A 163 -34.43 -28.55 56.62
N ALA A 164 -34.93 -29.51 55.83
CA ALA A 164 -34.52 -29.68 54.44
C ALA A 164 -34.77 -28.41 53.60
N ARG A 165 -35.92 -27.76 53.77
CA ARG A 165 -36.24 -26.48 53.10
C ARG A 165 -35.32 -25.34 53.55
N ALA A 166 -35.03 -25.24 54.85
CA ALA A 166 -34.13 -24.22 55.39
C ALA A 166 -32.67 -24.40 54.90
N ARG A 167 -32.20 -25.64 54.81
CA ARG A 167 -30.89 -25.98 54.22
C ARG A 167 -30.83 -25.65 52.74
N ALA A 168 -31.86 -26.03 51.99
CA ALA A 168 -31.96 -25.74 50.56
C ALA A 168 -31.92 -24.22 50.29
N SER A 169 -32.65 -23.40 51.05
CA SER A 169 -32.58 -21.93 50.96
C SER A 169 -31.15 -21.42 51.15
N ARG A 170 -30.51 -21.80 52.26
CA ARG A 170 -29.14 -21.38 52.60
C ARG A 170 -28.11 -21.79 51.54
N ALA A 171 -28.23 -22.99 50.98
CA ALA A 171 -27.34 -23.50 49.94
C ALA A 171 -27.53 -22.74 48.61
N LEU A 172 -28.77 -22.43 48.23
CA LEU A 172 -29.07 -21.63 47.04
C LEU A 172 -28.63 -20.17 47.20
N GLU A 173 -28.82 -19.55 48.37
CA GLU A 173 -28.33 -18.20 48.68
C GLU A 173 -26.79 -18.12 48.65
N ALA A 174 -26.09 -19.18 49.07
CA ALA A 174 -24.63 -19.27 48.99
C ALA A 174 -24.15 -19.43 47.53
N LEU A 175 -24.85 -20.25 46.74
CA LEU A 175 -24.60 -20.40 45.30
C LEU A 175 -24.85 -19.09 44.53
N GLU A 176 -25.94 -18.38 44.83
CA GLU A 176 -26.26 -17.08 44.21
C GLU A 176 -25.14 -16.05 44.47
N LYS A 177 -24.68 -15.95 45.72
CA LYS A 177 -23.55 -15.06 46.10
C LYS A 177 -22.27 -15.45 45.36
N SER A 178 -21.95 -16.74 45.30
CA SER A 178 -20.78 -17.27 44.58
C SER A 178 -20.84 -16.96 43.08
N ILE A 179 -22.01 -17.13 42.44
CA ILE A 179 -22.23 -16.79 41.03
C ILE A 179 -22.10 -15.28 40.82
N MET A 180 -22.70 -14.46 41.67
CA MET A 180 -22.67 -13.00 41.55
C MET A 180 -21.25 -12.43 41.72
N GLU A 181 -20.50 -12.92 42.71
CA GLU A 181 -19.10 -12.53 42.95
C GLU A 181 -18.20 -12.94 41.78
N ARG A 182 -18.32 -14.19 41.31
CA ARG A 182 -17.54 -14.67 40.15
C ARG A 182 -17.89 -13.90 38.88
N ALA A 183 -19.17 -13.77 38.54
CA ALA A 183 -19.60 -13.03 37.34
C ALA A 183 -19.16 -11.55 37.40
N GLY A 184 -19.18 -10.94 38.59
CA GLY A 184 -18.64 -9.59 38.81
C GLY A 184 -17.14 -9.49 38.58
N THR A 185 -16.34 -10.42 39.12
CA THR A 185 -14.88 -10.43 38.94
C THR A 185 -14.48 -10.75 37.50
N GLU A 186 -15.14 -11.72 36.85
CA GLU A 186 -14.96 -12.03 35.42
C GLU A 186 -15.31 -10.83 34.52
N ALA A 187 -16.44 -10.15 34.76
CA ALA A 187 -16.81 -8.96 34.00
C ALA A 187 -15.80 -7.82 34.16
N VAL A 188 -15.35 -7.53 35.39
CA VAL A 188 -14.33 -6.51 35.65
C VAL A 188 -12.99 -6.87 35.01
N HIS A 189 -12.57 -8.12 35.08
CA HIS A 189 -11.34 -8.61 34.45
C HIS A 189 -11.38 -8.49 32.92
N ASN A 190 -12.48 -8.92 32.30
CA ASN A 190 -12.66 -8.87 30.85
C ASN A 190 -12.71 -7.42 30.35
N LEU A 191 -13.45 -6.55 31.01
CA LEU A 191 -13.47 -5.11 30.71
C LEU A 191 -12.09 -4.45 30.90
N HIS A 192 -11.32 -4.87 31.90
CA HIS A 192 -9.96 -4.37 32.10
C HIS A 192 -9.03 -4.79 30.95
N LYS A 193 -9.07 -6.07 30.55
CA LYS A 193 -8.30 -6.62 29.44
C LYS A 193 -8.62 -5.92 28.11
N GLU A 194 -9.90 -5.73 27.81
CA GLU A 194 -10.36 -4.98 26.64
C GLU A 194 -9.89 -3.52 26.69
N ASN A 195 -10.01 -2.86 27.84
CA ASN A 195 -9.60 -1.46 28.01
C ASN A 195 -8.09 -1.25 27.80
N VAL A 196 -7.25 -2.20 28.23
CA VAL A 196 -5.81 -2.18 27.97
C VAL A 196 -5.54 -2.37 26.47
N MET A 197 -6.14 -3.39 25.84
CA MET A 197 -5.98 -3.67 24.41
C MET A 197 -6.39 -2.48 23.53
N LEU A 198 -7.53 -1.84 23.82
CA LEU A 198 -8.00 -0.65 23.10
C LEU A 198 -7.06 0.56 23.27
N LYS A 199 -6.47 0.74 24.47
CA LYS A 199 -5.48 1.79 24.72
C LYS A 199 -4.18 1.55 23.95
N GLU A 200 -3.73 0.31 23.86
CA GLU A 200 -2.54 -0.07 23.09
C GLU A 200 -2.75 0.15 21.58
N GLN A 201 -3.89 -0.28 21.04
CA GLN A 201 -4.26 -0.01 19.65
C GLN A 201 -4.33 1.50 19.36
N LEU A 202 -4.97 2.29 20.23
CA LEU A 202 -5.03 3.75 20.09
C LEU A 202 -3.63 4.38 20.10
N ALA A 203 -2.71 3.91 20.95
CA ALA A 203 -1.33 4.39 20.98
C ALA A 203 -0.57 4.07 19.68
N ILE A 204 -0.81 2.89 19.09
CA ILE A 204 -0.26 2.50 17.78
C ILE A 204 -0.79 3.44 16.69
N TYR A 205 -2.12 3.60 16.58
CA TYR A 205 -2.73 4.47 15.57
C TYR A 205 -2.27 5.93 15.69
N LEU A 206 -2.10 6.46 16.90
CA LEU A 206 -1.55 7.81 17.11
C LEU A 206 -0.09 7.93 16.64
N ARG A 207 0.74 6.90 16.88
CA ARG A 207 2.12 6.85 16.39
C ARG A 207 2.17 6.79 14.86
N GLU A 208 1.37 5.94 14.25
CA GLU A 208 1.27 5.81 12.78
C GLU A 208 0.76 7.09 12.14
N ASN A 209 -0.27 7.72 12.71
CA ASN A 209 -0.78 9.02 12.24
C ASN A 209 0.30 10.11 12.29
N ALA A 210 1.16 10.12 13.30
CA ALA A 210 2.29 11.03 13.39
C ALA A 210 3.37 10.76 12.33
N VAL A 211 3.63 9.48 11.99
CA VAL A 211 4.54 9.10 10.89
C VAL A 211 3.96 9.53 9.54
N LEU A 212 2.68 9.26 9.29
CA LEU A 212 1.98 9.66 8.05
C LEU A 212 1.98 11.18 7.88
N LYS A 213 1.68 11.96 8.94
CA LYS A 213 1.76 13.44 8.91
C LYS A 213 3.16 13.94 8.54
N ARG A 214 4.22 13.32 9.07
CA ARG A 214 5.61 13.65 8.70
C ARG A 214 5.91 13.30 7.25
N ALA A 215 5.46 12.13 6.77
CA ALA A 215 5.64 11.71 5.38
C ALA A 215 4.94 12.66 4.39
N VAL A 216 3.70 13.08 4.69
CA VAL A 216 2.95 14.07 3.89
C VAL A 216 3.65 15.43 3.87
N ALA A 217 4.17 15.91 5.01
CA ALA A 217 4.92 17.16 5.07
C ALA A 217 6.18 17.13 4.19
N ILE A 218 6.98 16.06 4.28
CA ILE A 218 8.17 15.84 3.44
C ILE A 218 7.80 15.74 1.95
N GLN A 219 6.71 15.06 1.62
CA GLN A 219 6.25 14.94 0.24
C GLN A 219 5.80 16.28 -0.34
N HIS A 220 5.11 17.11 0.45
CA HIS A 220 4.71 18.46 0.06
C HIS A 220 5.92 19.38 -0.15
N GLU A 221 6.91 19.34 0.75
CA GLU A 221 8.16 20.09 0.61
C GLU A 221 8.92 19.72 -0.68
N ARG A 222 9.06 18.42 -0.95
CA ARG A 222 9.68 17.92 -2.20
C ARG A 222 8.91 18.32 -3.46
N GLN A 223 7.57 18.32 -3.41
CA GLN A 223 6.76 18.78 -4.54
C GLN A 223 6.99 20.27 -4.80
N LYS A 224 7.00 21.10 -3.74
CA LYS A 224 7.29 22.53 -3.83
C LYS A 224 8.68 22.81 -4.42
N GLU A 225 9.71 22.11 -3.95
CA GLU A 225 11.06 22.20 -4.55
C GLU A 225 11.07 21.82 -6.04
N PHE A 226 10.31 20.78 -6.42
CA PHE A 226 10.21 20.35 -7.82
C PHE A 226 9.51 21.40 -8.70
N ASP A 227 8.46 22.05 -8.19
CA ASP A 227 7.73 23.10 -8.90
C ASP A 227 8.60 24.36 -9.06
N GLU A 228 9.34 24.74 -8.01
CA GLU A 228 10.34 25.83 -8.03
C GLU A 228 11.45 25.55 -9.07
N ARG A 229 12.08 24.37 -9.02
CA ARG A 229 13.08 23.92 -10.03
C ARG A 229 12.50 23.92 -11.43
N THR A 230 11.24 23.53 -11.59
CA THR A 230 10.55 23.53 -12.88
C THR A 230 10.40 24.96 -13.41
N GLN A 231 10.04 25.93 -12.55
CA GLN A 231 9.98 27.34 -12.92
C GLN A 231 11.37 27.90 -13.30
N GLU A 232 12.42 27.58 -12.54
CA GLU A 232 13.80 27.95 -12.87
C GLU A 232 14.23 27.41 -14.23
N VAL A 233 13.95 26.13 -14.53
CA VAL A 233 14.24 25.52 -15.84
C VAL A 233 13.50 26.21 -16.98
N HIS A 234 12.27 26.69 -16.77
CA HIS A 234 11.54 27.48 -17.77
C HIS A 234 12.17 28.87 -17.98
N SER A 235 12.57 29.54 -16.91
CA SER A 235 13.29 30.83 -16.96
C SER A 235 14.63 30.69 -17.71
N LEU A 236 15.43 29.68 -17.39
CA LEU A 236 16.70 29.40 -18.06
C LEU A 236 16.51 29.06 -19.55
N LYS A 237 15.46 28.33 -19.93
CA LYS A 237 15.11 28.09 -21.35
C LYS A 237 14.81 29.39 -22.08
N GLN A 238 14.05 30.31 -21.48
CA GLN A 238 13.77 31.63 -22.07
C GLN A 238 15.06 32.45 -22.25
N LEU A 239 15.94 32.48 -21.24
CA LEU A 239 17.23 33.17 -21.31
C LEU A 239 18.15 32.60 -22.39
N VAL A 240 18.20 31.26 -22.55
CA VAL A 240 18.95 30.59 -23.62
C VAL A 240 18.41 30.96 -25.00
N LEU A 241 17.09 31.05 -25.18
CA LEU A 241 16.49 31.50 -26.44
C LEU A 241 16.86 32.96 -26.76
N GLN A 242 16.84 33.84 -25.76
CA GLN A 242 17.26 35.24 -25.92
C GLN A 242 18.72 35.36 -26.34
N TYR A 243 19.64 34.64 -25.70
CA TYR A 243 21.05 34.63 -26.12
C TYR A 243 21.25 34.02 -27.52
N GLN A 244 20.48 32.99 -27.87
CA GLN A 244 20.54 32.40 -29.21
C GLN A 244 20.05 33.40 -30.29
N GLU A 245 19.07 34.24 -29.99
CA GLU A 245 18.63 35.32 -30.88
C GLU A 245 19.69 36.42 -31.01
N GLN A 246 20.27 36.88 -29.89
CA GLN A 246 21.36 37.87 -29.92
C GLN A 246 22.56 37.40 -30.75
N ILE A 247 22.95 36.12 -30.65
CA ILE A 247 24.02 35.54 -31.46
C ILE A 247 23.67 35.63 -32.95
N LYS A 248 22.46 35.19 -33.36
CA LYS A 248 22.01 35.30 -34.77
C LYS A 248 22.04 36.74 -35.28
N THR A 249 21.60 37.71 -34.47
CA THR A 249 21.65 39.14 -34.84
C THR A 249 23.10 39.61 -35.04
N LEU A 250 24.02 39.23 -34.16
CA LEU A 250 25.45 39.57 -34.28
C LEU A 250 26.11 38.90 -35.48
N GLU A 251 25.77 37.64 -35.79
CA GLU A 251 26.23 36.91 -36.97
C GLU A 251 25.79 37.61 -38.27
N ILE A 252 24.51 38.00 -38.37
CA ILE A 252 23.95 38.74 -39.51
C ILE A 252 24.64 40.10 -39.67
N ASN A 253 24.80 40.85 -38.56
CA ASN A 253 25.48 42.15 -38.58
C ASN A 253 26.96 42.03 -39.01
N ASN A 254 27.68 41.02 -38.51
CA ASN A 254 29.07 40.78 -38.88
C ASN A 254 29.19 40.39 -40.36
N TYR A 255 28.26 39.58 -40.88
CA TYR A 255 28.20 39.25 -42.30
C TYR A 255 27.94 40.49 -43.16
N ALA A 256 26.95 41.32 -42.81
CA ALA A 256 26.64 42.55 -43.54
C ALA A 256 27.84 43.51 -43.57
N LEU A 257 28.50 43.75 -42.42
CA LEU A 257 29.72 44.55 -42.33
C LEU A 257 30.85 44.00 -43.21
N ARG A 258 31.04 42.68 -43.24
CA ARG A 258 32.07 42.01 -44.07
C ARG A 258 31.79 42.18 -45.56
N VAL A 259 30.52 42.12 -45.98
CA VAL A 259 30.11 42.37 -47.36
C VAL A 259 30.34 43.84 -47.74
N HIS A 260 29.92 44.80 -46.91
CA HIS A 260 30.14 46.23 -47.15
C HIS A 260 31.63 46.58 -47.20
N LEU A 261 32.46 46.02 -46.31
CA LEU A 261 33.91 46.22 -46.30
C LEU A 261 34.55 45.72 -47.60
N LYS A 262 34.17 44.51 -48.05
CA LYS A 262 34.65 43.97 -49.34
C LYS A 262 34.21 44.82 -50.52
N GLN A 263 32.97 45.31 -50.53
CA GLN A 263 32.45 46.19 -51.57
C GLN A 263 33.19 47.55 -51.59
N ALA A 264 33.47 48.13 -50.42
CA ALA A 264 34.26 49.35 -50.30
C ALA A 264 35.70 49.15 -50.80
N GLN A 265 36.35 48.03 -50.46
CA GLN A 265 37.69 47.69 -50.98
C GLN A 265 37.70 47.53 -52.52
N GLN A 266 36.67 46.91 -53.10
CA GLN A 266 36.56 46.73 -54.55
C GLN A 266 36.21 48.03 -55.30
N ASN A 267 35.40 48.90 -54.70
CA ASN A 267 35.06 50.21 -55.26
C ASN A 267 36.18 51.25 -55.08
N ASN A 268 37.11 51.02 -54.14
CA ASN A 268 38.33 51.82 -53.97
C ASN A 268 39.41 51.50 -55.04
N SER A 269 39.01 51.43 -56.31
CA SER A 269 39.92 51.49 -57.46
C SER A 269 40.39 52.94 -57.70
N MET A 270 41.06 53.51 -56.69
CA MET A 270 41.75 54.80 -56.77
C MET A 270 43.24 54.52 -56.99
N PRO A 271 43.84 54.91 -58.14
CA PRO A 271 45.28 54.82 -58.34
C PRO A 271 46.01 55.63 -57.26
N GLY A 272 47.03 55.03 -56.65
CA GLY A 272 47.64 55.48 -55.41
C GLY A 272 47.88 56.99 -55.28
N ARG A 273 47.14 57.63 -54.37
CA ARG A 273 47.44 58.99 -53.89
C ARG A 273 47.05 59.15 -52.43
N PHE A 274 47.80 58.49 -51.55
CA PHE A 274 47.89 58.92 -50.15
C PHE A 274 48.46 60.35 -50.11
N PRO A 275 47.96 61.25 -49.25
CA PRO A 275 48.66 62.50 -48.97
C PRO A 275 50.07 62.17 -48.44
N PRO A 276 51.13 62.87 -48.88
CA PRO A 276 52.43 62.70 -48.25
C PRO A 276 52.35 63.23 -46.81
N ASP A 277 52.97 62.52 -45.87
CA ASP A 277 53.13 63.01 -44.50
C ASP A 277 53.78 64.39 -44.51
N VAL A 278 53.12 65.35 -43.88
CA VAL A 278 53.69 66.65 -43.56
C VAL A 278 54.17 66.57 -42.12
N PHE A 279 55.49 66.60 -41.96
CA PHE A 279 56.21 66.65 -40.68
C PHE A 279 55.89 67.92 -39.88
#